data_AF-A0A4V1S985-F1
#
_entry.id   AF-A0A4V1S985-F1
#
_cell.length_a   1.000
_cell.length_b   1.000
_cell.length_c   1.000
_cell.angle_alpha   90.00
_cell.angle_beta   90.00
_cell.angle_gamma   90.00
#
_symmetry.space_group_name_H-M   'P 1'
#
loop_
_entity.id
_entity.type
_entity.pdbx_description
1 polymer ?
#
loop_
_entity_poly.entity_id
_entity_poly.type
_entity_poly.pdbx_seq_one_letter_code
_entity_poly.pdbx_strand_id
1 'polypeptide(L)'
;VNVRFAGELQKFVQSKAGKSGLYGSVSEYIRDLVRKDYEREEGRRWAWLRSELKAGAAAGQQDFVELDVESVLAEARALRADDEN
;
A
#
# COMPACT_ATOMS: atom_id res chain seq x y z
N VAL A 1 -15.09 -18.88 7.51
CA VAL A 1 -14.43 -19.25 6.24
C VAL A 1 -13.86 -20.65 6.40
N ASN A 2 -14.14 -21.57 5.47
CA ASN A 2 -13.51 -22.90 5.44
C ASN A 2 -12.44 -22.91 4.35
N VAL A 3 -11.18 -23.13 4.73
CA VAL A 3 -10.04 -23.13 3.82
C VAL A 3 -9.48 -24.54 3.75
N ARG A 4 -9.39 -25.10 2.53
CA ARG A 4 -8.81 -26.43 2.29
C ARG A 4 -7.44 -26.27 1.65
N PHE A 5 -6.43 -26.84 2.30
CA PHE A 5 -5.09 -26.99 1.72
C PHE A 5 -4.90 -28.44 1.29
N ALA A 6 -4.24 -28.66 0.16
CA ALA A 6 -3.94 -29.99 -0.35
C ALA A 6 -2.43 -30.21 -0.47
N GLY A 7 -2.01 -31.47 -0.35
CA GLY A 7 -0.62 -31.90 -0.61
C GLY A 7 0.41 -31.20 0.26
N GLU A 8 1.46 -30.67 -0.36
CA GLU A 8 2.60 -30.05 0.32
C GLU A 8 2.21 -28.81 1.14
N LEU A 9 1.21 -28.04 0.71
CA LEU A 9 0.72 -26.89 1.48
C LEU A 9 0.10 -27.31 2.80
N GLN A 10 -0.64 -28.43 2.82
CA GLN A 10 -1.19 -28.97 4.05
C GLN A 10 -0.07 -29.38 5.02
N LYS A 11 0.95 -30.09 4.53
CA LYS A 11 2.12 -30.47 5.34
C LYS A 11 2.86 -29.25 5.89
N PHE A 12 3.03 -28.22 5.07
CA PHE A 12 3.67 -26.98 5.49
C PHE A 12 2.88 -26.24 6.57
N VAL A 13 1.57 -26.08 6.39
CA VAL A 13 0.73 -25.40 7.39
C VAL A 13 0.66 -26.22 8.68
N GLN A 14 0.65 -27.55 8.59
CA GLN A 14 0.75 -28.45 9.75
C GLN A 14 2.14 -28.44 10.41
N SER A 15 3.24 -28.13 9.71
CA SER A 15 4.55 -28.00 10.37
C SER A 15 4.71 -26.68 11.12
N LYS A 16 3.92 -25.66 10.75
CA LYS A 16 3.87 -24.37 11.46
C LYS A 16 2.99 -24.40 12.71
N ALA A 17 2.04 -25.33 12.79
CA ALA A 17 1.07 -25.43 13.88
C ALA A 17 1.12 -26.79 14.59
N GLY A 18 0.99 -26.82 15.91
CA GLY A 18 1.00 -28.06 16.70
C GLY A 18 2.24 -28.19 17.58
N LYS A 19 2.55 -29.39 18.07
CA LYS A 19 3.50 -29.62 19.20
C LYS A 19 4.92 -29.08 19.00
N SER A 20 5.39 -28.97 17.76
CA SER A 20 6.71 -28.40 17.42
C SER A 20 6.61 -27.06 16.66
N GLY A 21 5.38 -26.59 16.40
CA GLY A 21 5.11 -25.35 15.68
C GLY A 21 5.09 -24.14 16.61
N LEU A 22 5.25 -22.94 16.03
CA LEU A 22 5.15 -21.68 16.77
C LEU A 22 3.70 -21.28 17.07
N TYR A 23 2.73 -21.95 16.45
CA TYR A 23 1.30 -21.64 16.57
C TYR A 23 0.53 -22.81 17.19
N GLY A 24 -0.45 -22.49 18.04
CA GLY A 24 -1.29 -23.50 18.70
C GLY A 24 -2.28 -24.17 17.76
N SER A 25 -2.60 -23.55 16.63
CA SER A 25 -3.45 -24.14 15.59
C SER A 25 -3.16 -23.59 14.19
N VAL A 26 -3.58 -24.35 13.18
CA VAL A 26 -3.54 -23.92 11.78
C VAL A 26 -4.33 -22.63 11.57
N SER A 27 -5.50 -22.51 12.20
CA SER A 27 -6.34 -21.31 12.09
C SER A 27 -5.69 -20.06 12.68
N GLU A 28 -4.86 -20.22 13.70
CA GLU A 28 -4.08 -19.13 14.28
C GLU A 28 -2.98 -18.66 13.32
N TYR A 29 -2.23 -19.60 12.75
CA TYR A 29 -1.21 -19.28 11.74
C TYR A 29 -1.81 -18.57 10.52
N ILE A 30 -2.97 -19.02 10.03
CA ILE A 30 -3.67 -18.37 8.92
C ILE A 30 -4.12 -16.96 9.29
N ARG A 31 -4.69 -16.76 10.50
CA ARG A 31 -5.08 -15.42 10.96
C ARG A 31 -3.88 -14.47 11.00
N ASP A 32 -2.73 -14.95 11.47
CA ASP A 32 -1.52 -14.15 11.50
C ASP A 32 -0.99 -13.83 10.09
N LEU A 33 -1.02 -14.80 9.17
CA LEU A 33 -0.65 -14.57 7.76
C LEU A 33 -1.55 -13.53 7.10
N VAL A 34 -2.87 -13.63 7.28
CA VAL A 34 -3.83 -12.66 6.73
C VAL A 34 -3.62 -11.28 7.33
N ARG A 35 -3.34 -11.18 8.64
CA ARG A 35 -3.02 -9.89 9.28
C ARG A 35 -1.78 -9.25 8.67
N LYS A 36 -0.69 -10.02 8.53
CA LYS A 36 0.54 -9.54 7.91
C LYS A 36 0.34 -9.15 6.45
N ASP A 37 -0.54 -9.84 5.74
CA ASP A 37 -0.86 -9.52 4.36
C ASP A 37 -1.64 -8.21 4.25
N TYR A 38 -2.66 -8.04 5.09
CA TYR A 38 -3.40 -6.80 5.22
C TYR A 38 -2.49 -5.62 5.58
N GLU A 39 -1.61 -5.76 6.57
CA GLU A 39 -0.65 -4.72 6.96
C GLU A 39 0.31 -4.35 5.82
N ARG A 40 0.76 -5.33 5.04
CA ARG A 40 1.58 -5.07 3.84
C ARG A 40 0.80 -4.33 2.77
N GLU A 41 -0.46 -4.71 2.53
CA GLU A 41 -1.32 -4.02 1.55
C GLU A 41 -1.62 -2.58 1.95
N GLU A 42 -1.99 -2.35 3.20
CA GLU A 42 -2.22 -1.01 3.72
C GLU A 42 -0.92 -0.19 3.69
N GLY A 43 0.21 -0.79 4.09
CA GLY A 43 1.52 -0.16 3.98
C GLY A 43 1.85 0.28 2.55
N ARG A 44 1.59 -0.57 1.55
CA ARG A 44 1.77 -0.26 0.12
C ARG A 44 0.83 0.86 -0.35
N ARG A 45 -0.44 0.83 0.07
CA ARG A 45 -1.43 1.89 -0.23
C ARG A 45 -1.00 3.25 0.27
N TRP A 46 -0.34 3.34 1.42
CA TRP A 46 0.15 4.61 1.94
C TRP A 46 1.56 4.96 1.47
N ALA A 47 2.33 4.00 0.95
CA ALA A 47 3.69 4.22 0.48
C ALA A 47 3.73 5.12 -0.76
N TRP A 48 2.85 4.91 -1.74
CA TRP A 48 2.83 5.75 -2.95
C TRP A 48 2.49 7.20 -2.60
N LEU A 49 1.45 7.44 -1.79
CA LEU A 49 1.04 8.78 -1.38
C LEU A 49 2.12 9.50 -0.59
N ARG A 50 2.77 8.82 0.36
CA ARG A 50 3.88 9.39 1.11
C ARG A 50 5.08 9.71 0.22
N SER A 51 5.35 8.89 -0.79
CA SER A 51 6.40 9.16 -1.76
C SER A 51 6.10 10.42 -2.56
N GLU A 52 4.87 10.57 -3.03
CA GLU A 52 4.43 11.74 -3.81
C GLU A 52 4.51 13.03 -2.98
N LEU A 53 3.98 12.98 -1.75
CA LEU A 53 3.96 14.14 -0.86
C LEU A 53 5.33 14.48 -0.28
N LYS A 54 6.32 13.57 -0.33
CA LYS A 54 7.64 13.79 0.29
C LYS A 54 8.35 15.02 -0.24
N ALA A 55 8.23 15.31 -1.54
CA ALA A 55 8.87 16.46 -2.16
C ALA A 55 8.34 17.78 -1.57
N GLY A 56 7.01 17.95 -1.54
CA GLY A 56 6.38 19.13 -0.95
C GLY A 56 6.53 19.21 0.56
N ALA A 57 6.42 18.08 1.28
CA ALA A 57 6.54 18.05 2.73
C ALA A 57 7.96 18.34 3.23
N ALA A 58 8.99 18.11 2.41
CA ALA A 58 10.38 18.42 2.73
C ALA A 58 10.83 19.80 2.23
N ALA A 59 10.01 20.49 1.43
CA ALA A 59 10.31 21.80 0.89
C ALA A 59 10.27 22.88 2.00
N GLY A 60 11.16 23.86 1.91
CA GLY A 60 11.15 25.00 2.82
C GLY A 60 10.05 25.99 2.44
N GLN A 61 9.62 26.84 3.38
CA GLN A 61 8.59 27.87 3.12
C GLN A 61 8.95 28.76 1.91
N GLN A 62 10.25 29.02 1.70
CA GLN A 62 10.78 29.81 0.57
C GLN A 62 10.60 29.17 -0.81
N ASP A 63 10.34 27.86 -0.88
CA ASP A 63 10.13 27.14 -2.13
C ASP A 63 8.65 27.21 -2.57
N PHE A 64 7.77 27.72 -1.70
CA PHE A 64 6.36 27.94 -2.01
C PHE A 64 6.13 29.33 -2.56
N VAL A 65 5.37 29.41 -3.66
CA VAL A 65 4.93 30.66 -4.28
C VAL A 65 3.48 30.95 -3.91
N GLU A 66 3.09 32.23 -3.99
CA GLU A 66 1.70 32.63 -3.81
C GLU A 66 0.84 32.02 -4.92
N LEU A 67 -0.23 31.34 -4.51
CA LEU A 67 -1.10 30.60 -5.43
C LEU A 67 -2.21 31.52 -5.94
N ASP A 68 -2.15 31.87 -7.23
CA ASP A 68 -3.29 32.41 -7.95
C ASP A 68 -4.03 31.26 -8.67
N VAL A 69 -5.29 31.05 -8.29
CA VAL A 69 -6.12 29.98 -8.85
C VAL A 69 -6.47 30.26 -10.30
N GLU A 70 -6.64 31.52 -10.69
CA GLU A 70 -7.01 31.88 -12.06
C GLU A 70 -5.87 31.63 -13.04
N SER A 71 -4.63 32.00 -12.67
CA SER A 71 -3.44 31.74 -13.50
C SER A 71 -3.20 30.24 -13.72
N VAL A 72 -3.35 29.42 -12.68
CA VAL A 72 -3.17 27.96 -12.76
C VAL A 72 -4.22 27.32 -13.69
N LEU A 73 -5.47 27.79 -13.63
CA LEU A 73 -6.53 27.29 -14.51
C LEU A 73 -6.31 27.70 -15.97
N ALA A 74 -5.78 28.90 -16.21
CA ALA A 74 -5.46 29.36 -17.56
C ALA A 74 -4.31 28.54 -18.17
N GLU A 75 -3.25 28.28 -17.41
CA GLU A 75 -2.10 27.48 -17.83
C GLU A 75 -2.50 26.03 -18.16
N ALA A 76 -3.28 25.39 -17.30
CA ALA A 76 -3.76 24.03 -17.52
C ALA A 76 -4.66 23.88 -18.77
N ARG A 77 -5.40 24.94 -19.13
CA ARG A 77 -6.22 24.97 -20.35
C ARG A 77 -5.36 25.16 -21.59
N ALA A 78 -4.32 25.98 -21.52
CA ALA A 78 -3.37 26.18 -22.63
C ALA A 78 -2.61 24.89 -22.95
N LEU A 79 -2.10 24.19 -21.93
CA LEU A 79 -1.40 22.90 -22.09
C LEU A 79 -2.26 21.83 -22.78
N ARG A 80 -3.56 21.77 -22.46
CA ARG A 80 -4.50 20.83 -23.11
C ARG A 80 -4.80 21.17 -24.56
N ALA A 81 -4.78 22.45 -24.91
CA ALA A 81 -5.00 22.89 -26.29
C ALA A 81 -3.78 22.59 -27.19
N ASP A 82 -2.58 22.58 -26.62
CA ASP A 82 -1.34 22.21 -27.33
C ASP A 82 -1.20 20.69 -27.53
N ASP A 83 -1.71 19.86 -26.61
CA ASP A 83 -1.73 18.39 -26.75
C ASP A 83 -2.76 17.88 -27.78
N GLU A 84 -3.76 18.70 -28.15
CA GLU A 84 -4.80 18.37 -29.14
C GLU A 84 -4.45 18.79 -30.58
N ASN A 85 -3.28 19.40 -30.82
CA ASN A 85 -2.86 19.95 -32.12
C ASN A 85 -1.73 19.16 -32.79
#